data_AF-A0A7J6S3G8-F1
#
_entry.id   AF-A0A7J6S3G8-F1
#
_cell.length_a   1.000
_cell.length_b   1.000
_cell.length_c   1.000
_cell.angle_alpha   90.00
_cell.angle_beta   90.00
_cell.angle_gamma   90.00
#
_symmetry.space_group_name_H-M   'P 1'
#
loop_
_entity.id
_entity.type
_entity.pdbx_description
1 polymer ?
#
loop_
_entity_poly.entity_id
_entity_poly.type
_entity_poly.pdbx_seq_one_letter_code
_entity_poly.pdbx_strand_id
1 'polypeptide(L)'
;VLEFTKEELDGMSDDFLETLEKTESGKYKVTLKYPHYVPIAKKCKVRETRRKMDFAFNNRCADDNTEILAELVKLRKERAGILGFPSHADFATELKMAKNAPTVRDFLHGIEDKVKGRGASDMKLLKDLRKEDTGATVEEPLDSYDLSYYRNLVEEKNYSVG
;
A
#
# COMPACT_ATOMS: atom_id res chain seq x y z
N VAL A 1 9.40 -15.81 -2.28
CA VAL A 1 10.50 -14.98 -2.81
C VAL A 1 10.25 -14.85 -4.30
N LEU A 2 10.46 -13.67 -4.87
CA LEU A 2 10.32 -13.42 -6.30
C LEU A 2 11.71 -13.24 -6.90
N GLU A 3 11.87 -13.58 -8.18
CA GLU A 3 13.15 -13.53 -8.87
C GLU A 3 13.07 -12.59 -10.07
N PHE A 4 14.03 -11.68 -10.18
CA PHE A 4 14.06 -10.66 -11.22
C PHE A 4 15.44 -10.54 -11.86
N THR A 5 15.51 -10.18 -13.14
CA THR A 5 16.77 -9.80 -13.79
C THR A 5 17.20 -8.38 -13.39
N LYS A 6 18.41 -7.95 -13.77
CA LYS A 6 18.87 -6.57 -13.54
C LYS A 6 17.98 -5.57 -14.26
N GLU A 7 17.55 -5.91 -15.48
CA GLU A 7 16.68 -5.09 -16.33
C GLU A 7 15.28 -4.97 -15.72
N GLU A 8 14.74 -6.05 -15.14
CA GLU A 8 13.46 -6.01 -14.43
C GLU A 8 13.53 -5.17 -13.14
N LEU A 9 14.72 -4.88 -12.61
CA LEU A 9 14.95 -4.01 -11.45
C LEU A 9 15.48 -2.62 -11.85
N ASP A 10 15.24 -2.17 -13.07
CA ASP A 10 15.64 -0.83 -13.50
C ASP A 10 15.09 0.26 -12.56
N GLY A 11 15.90 1.29 -12.30
CA GLY A 11 15.64 2.35 -11.32
C GLY A 11 16.13 2.07 -9.90
N MET A 12 16.54 0.84 -9.58
CA MET A 12 17.17 0.53 -8.29
C MET A 12 18.66 0.89 -8.29
N SER A 13 19.19 1.36 -7.16
CA SER A 13 20.63 1.66 -7.02
C SER A 13 21.47 0.38 -6.99
N ASP A 14 22.73 0.47 -7.40
CA ASP A 14 23.66 -0.66 -7.31
C ASP A 14 23.83 -1.11 -5.85
N ASP A 15 23.92 -0.19 -4.90
CA ASP A 15 23.93 -0.50 -3.45
C ASP A 15 22.76 -1.38 -3.03
N PHE A 16 21.55 -1.13 -3.55
CA PHE A 16 20.39 -1.96 -3.25
C PHE A 16 20.54 -3.35 -3.87
N LEU A 17 20.97 -3.42 -5.14
CA LEU A 17 21.14 -4.69 -5.85
C LEU A 17 22.21 -5.58 -5.21
N GLU A 18 23.26 -5.00 -4.62
CA GLU A 18 24.31 -5.73 -3.91
C GLU A 18 23.82 -6.39 -2.61
N THR A 19 22.78 -5.86 -1.98
CA THR A 19 22.17 -6.50 -0.80
C THR A 19 21.36 -7.75 -1.11
N LEU A 20 21.03 -7.99 -2.38
CA LEU A 20 20.17 -9.08 -2.80
C LEU A 20 20.98 -10.35 -3.11
N GLU A 21 20.51 -11.47 -2.60
CA GLU A 21 21.05 -12.78 -2.95
C GLU A 21 20.78 -13.08 -4.44
N LYS A 22 21.76 -13.67 -5.14
CA LYS A 22 21.60 -14.11 -6.52
C LYS A 22 21.31 -15.61 -6.60
N THR A 23 20.45 -16.00 -7.53
CA THR A 23 20.25 -17.39 -7.94
C THR A 23 21.43 -17.88 -8.79
N GLU A 24 21.54 -19.19 -8.99
CA GLU A 24 22.52 -19.78 -9.92
C GLU A 24 22.34 -19.28 -11.37
N SER A 25 21.12 -18.90 -11.75
CA SER A 25 20.80 -18.31 -13.05
C SER A 25 21.18 -16.83 -13.19
N GLY A 26 21.73 -16.21 -12.14
CA GLY A 26 22.13 -14.79 -12.13
C GLY A 26 21.01 -13.80 -11.79
N LYS A 27 19.77 -14.27 -11.56
CA LYS A 27 18.64 -13.43 -11.12
C LYS A 27 18.74 -13.04 -9.65
N TYR A 28 18.22 -11.87 -9.29
CA TYR A 28 18.16 -11.37 -7.92
C TYR A 28 16.92 -11.90 -7.19
N LYS A 29 17.12 -12.42 -5.97
CA LYS A 29 16.06 -12.88 -5.08
C LYS A 29 15.53 -11.72 -4.25
N VAL A 30 14.28 -11.36 -4.51
CA VAL A 30 13.56 -10.29 -3.81
C VAL A 30 12.53 -10.89 -2.85
N THR A 31 12.52 -10.39 -1.61
CA THR A 31 11.60 -10.84 -0.57
C THR A 31 10.43 -9.87 -0.43
N LEU A 32 9.36 -10.31 0.22
CA LEU A 32 8.21 -9.45 0.54
C LEU A 32 8.36 -8.73 1.88
N LYS A 33 9.58 -8.64 2.42
CA LYS A 33 9.89 -7.89 3.63
C LYS A 33 10.04 -6.41 3.27
N TYR A 34 9.72 -5.53 4.23
CA TYR A 34 9.73 -4.09 4.03
C TYR A 34 11.03 -3.54 3.40
N PRO A 35 12.24 -3.98 3.81
CA PRO A 35 13.48 -3.50 3.20
C PRO A 35 13.62 -3.77 1.70
N HIS A 36 12.94 -4.80 1.16
CA HIS A 36 12.97 -5.11 -0.27
C HIS A 36 11.75 -4.52 -0.97
N TYR A 37 10.56 -4.68 -0.39
CA TYR A 37 9.30 -4.25 -0.99
C TYR A 37 9.20 -2.73 -1.16
N VAL A 38 9.49 -1.96 -0.11
CA VAL A 38 9.26 -0.51 -0.12
C VAL A 38 10.14 0.19 -1.15
N PRO A 39 11.47 -0.08 -1.24
CA PRO A 39 12.31 0.54 -2.26
C PRO A 39 11.84 0.21 -3.67
N ILE A 40 11.49 -1.05 -3.95
CA ILE A 40 11.03 -1.45 -5.29
C ILE A 40 9.70 -0.77 -5.65
N ALA A 41 8.73 -0.73 -4.72
CA ALA A 41 7.45 -0.06 -4.95
C ALA A 41 7.59 1.45 -5.21
N LYS A 42 8.61 2.10 -4.62
CA LYS A 42 8.85 3.54 -4.76
C LYS A 42 9.77 3.93 -5.92
N LYS A 43 10.78 3.13 -6.25
CA LYS A 43 11.89 3.53 -7.13
C LYS A 43 12.03 2.70 -8.40
N CYS A 44 11.56 1.45 -8.42
CA CYS A 44 11.68 0.62 -9.62
C CYS A 44 10.85 1.20 -10.76
N LYS A 45 11.48 1.49 -11.89
CA LYS A 45 10.86 2.07 -13.08
C LYS A 45 9.97 1.06 -13.82
N VAL A 46 10.30 -0.23 -13.72
CA VAL A 46 9.57 -1.30 -14.39
C VAL A 46 8.21 -1.54 -13.72
N ARG A 47 7.14 -1.07 -14.37
CA ARG A 47 5.75 -1.17 -13.86
C ARG A 47 5.33 -2.62 -13.56
N GLU A 48 5.66 -3.57 -14.42
CA GLU A 48 5.31 -4.98 -14.20
C GLU A 48 6.02 -5.58 -12.96
N THR A 49 7.24 -5.15 -12.66
CA THR A 49 7.94 -5.55 -11.43
C THR A 49 7.21 -5.02 -10.20
N ARG A 50 6.83 -3.73 -10.20
CA ARG A 50 6.03 -3.14 -9.12
C ARG A 50 4.71 -3.88 -8.94
N ARG A 51 4.02 -4.20 -10.04
CA ARG A 51 2.75 -4.95 -10.04
C ARG A 51 2.91 -6.35 -9.44
N LYS A 52 3.91 -7.13 -9.87
CA LYS A 52 4.19 -8.46 -9.31
C LYS A 52 4.48 -8.38 -7.81
N MET A 53 5.26 -7.39 -7.39
CA MET A 53 5.60 -7.17 -5.97
C MET A 53 4.39 -6.77 -5.13
N ASP A 54 3.57 -5.82 -5.59
CA ASP A 54 2.36 -5.37 -4.90
C ASP A 54 1.34 -6.51 -4.75
N PHE A 55 1.11 -7.26 -5.83
CA PHE A 55 0.23 -8.42 -5.78
C PHE A 55 0.72 -9.46 -4.77
N ALA A 56 1.99 -9.84 -4.83
CA ALA A 56 2.54 -10.83 -3.91
C ALA A 56 2.54 -10.33 -2.45
N PHE A 57 2.81 -9.05 -2.21
CA PHE A 57 2.84 -8.46 -0.87
C PHE A 57 1.45 -8.41 -0.23
N ASN A 58 0.41 -8.04 -0.99
CA ASN A 58 -0.96 -7.93 -0.51
C ASN A 58 -1.66 -9.28 -0.38
N ASN A 59 -1.19 -10.32 -1.06
CA ASN A 59 -1.75 -11.69 -0.98
C ASN A 59 -0.98 -12.64 -0.03
N ARG A 60 -0.14 -12.11 0.86
CA ARG A 60 0.56 -12.95 1.85
C ARG A 60 -0.44 -13.61 2.79
N CYS A 61 -0.35 -14.94 2.88
CA CYS A 61 -1.23 -15.75 3.72
C CYS A 61 -2.72 -15.49 3.45
N ALA A 62 -3.08 -15.15 2.20
CA ALA A 62 -4.47 -14.81 1.86
C ALA A 62 -5.43 -15.96 2.18
N ASP A 63 -5.06 -17.20 1.83
CA ASP A 63 -5.90 -18.38 2.08
C ASP A 63 -6.12 -18.62 3.58
N ASP A 64 -5.04 -18.67 4.37
CA ASP A 64 -5.12 -18.91 5.82
C ASP A 64 -5.76 -17.74 6.59
N ASN A 65 -5.31 -16.50 6.33
CA ASN A 65 -5.74 -15.34 7.11
C ASN A 65 -7.18 -14.92 6.81
N THR A 66 -7.71 -15.22 5.62
CA THR A 66 -9.09 -14.83 5.29
C THR A 66 -10.09 -15.60 6.16
N GLU A 67 -9.90 -16.91 6.33
CA GLU A 67 -10.75 -17.74 7.19
C GLU A 67 -10.62 -17.33 8.67
N ILE A 68 -9.38 -17.15 9.14
CA ILE A 68 -9.10 -16.69 10.51
C ILE A 68 -9.76 -15.34 10.78
N LEU A 69 -9.70 -14.39 9.85
CA LEU A 69 -10.33 -13.07 9.99
C LEU A 69 -11.86 -13.18 10.04
N ALA A 70 -12.46 -14.03 9.21
CA ALA A 70 -13.91 -14.25 9.22
C ALA A 70 -14.39 -14.81 10.56
N GLU A 71 -13.69 -15.82 11.09
CA GLU A 71 -13.98 -16.37 12.41
C GLU A 71 -13.77 -15.33 13.52
N LEU A 72 -12.67 -14.57 13.47
CA LEU A 72 -12.35 -13.54 14.44
C LEU A 72 -13.43 -12.44 14.49
N VAL A 73 -13.96 -12.01 13.35
CA VAL A 73 -15.04 -11.03 13.28
C VAL A 73 -16.32 -11.57 13.93
N LYS A 74 -16.67 -12.85 13.67
CA LYS A 74 -17.82 -13.51 14.29
C LYS A 74 -17.67 -13.59 15.81
N LEU A 75 -16.54 -14.09 16.30
CA LEU A 75 -16.26 -14.25 17.73
C LEU A 75 -16.22 -12.89 18.45
N ARG A 76 -15.66 -11.86 17.83
CA ARG A 76 -15.64 -10.50 18.38
C ARG A 76 -17.05 -9.91 18.51
N LYS A 77 -17.92 -10.17 17.53
CA LYS A 77 -19.33 -9.76 17.58
C LYS A 77 -20.07 -10.48 18.69
N GLU A 78 -19.91 -11.79 18.80
CA GLU A 78 -20.54 -12.61 19.86
C GLU A 78 -20.11 -12.15 21.25
N ARG A 79 -18.81 -11.99 21.48
CA ARG A 79 -18.26 -11.49 22.75
C ARG A 79 -18.84 -10.12 23.13
N ALA A 80 -18.93 -9.20 22.18
CA ALA A 80 -19.51 -7.88 22.44
C ALA A 80 -20.99 -7.98 22.86
N GLY A 81 -21.78 -8.83 22.18
CA GLY A 81 -23.17 -9.07 22.52
C GLY A 81 -23.36 -9.66 23.91
N ILE A 82 -22.54 -10.65 24.30
CA ILE A 82 -22.55 -11.24 25.65
C ILE A 82 -22.29 -10.18 26.73
N LEU A 83 -21.39 -9.23 26.44
CA LEU A 83 -21.06 -8.14 27.36
C LEU A 83 -22.03 -6.96 27.29
N GLY A 84 -23.12 -7.06 26.51
CA GLY A 84 -24.16 -6.02 26.42
C GLY A 84 -23.83 -4.87 25.46
N PHE A 85 -22.80 -4.99 24.62
CA PHE A 85 -22.43 -3.97 23.65
C PHE A 85 -23.10 -4.20 22.28
N PRO A 86 -23.51 -3.13 21.57
CA PRO A 86 -24.11 -3.25 20.23
C PRO A 86 -23.16 -3.83 19.17
N SER A 87 -21.86 -3.57 19.31
CA SER A 87 -20.84 -4.04 18.38
C SER A 87 -19.48 -4.20 19.08
N HIS A 88 -18.57 -4.93 18.43
CA HIS A 88 -17.19 -4.99 18.89
C HIS A 88 -16.51 -3.61 18.88
N ALA A 89 -16.87 -2.73 17.94
CA ALA A 89 -16.30 -1.39 17.87
C ALA A 89 -16.69 -0.56 19.10
N ASP A 90 -17.95 -0.60 19.52
CA ASP A 90 -18.43 0.09 20.72
C ASP A 90 -17.69 -0.41 21.97
N PHE A 91 -17.60 -1.73 22.13
CA PHE A 91 -16.80 -2.37 23.19
C PHE A 91 -15.34 -1.91 23.17
N ALA A 92 -14.70 -1.88 22.00
CA ALA A 92 -13.29 -1.51 21.87
C ALA A 92 -13.02 0.00 22.08
N THR A 93 -14.04 0.85 21.95
CA THR A 93 -13.93 2.30 22.10
C THR A 93 -14.38 2.85 23.44
N GLU A 94 -15.05 2.05 24.28
CA GLU A 94 -15.61 2.47 25.57
C GLU A 94 -14.56 3.18 26.45
N LEU A 95 -13.39 2.57 26.59
CA LEU A 95 -12.28 3.11 27.40
C LEU A 95 -11.40 4.12 26.66
N LYS A 96 -11.68 4.39 25.37
CA LYS A 96 -10.95 5.36 24.56
C LYS A 96 -11.59 6.73 24.65
N MET A 97 -10.87 7.77 24.24
CA MET A 97 -11.40 9.14 24.18
C MET A 97 -12.62 9.27 23.25
N ALA A 98 -12.71 8.44 22.20
CA ALA A 98 -13.82 8.46 21.25
C ALA A 98 -15.14 7.90 21.81
N LYS A 99 -15.09 7.11 22.91
CA LYS A 99 -16.22 6.54 23.66
C LYS A 99 -17.12 5.53 22.94
N ASN A 100 -17.38 5.67 21.64
CA ASN A 100 -18.26 4.78 20.89
C ASN A 100 -17.91 4.77 19.39
N ALA A 101 -18.46 3.80 18.66
CA ALA A 101 -18.20 3.65 17.23
C ALA A 101 -18.77 4.79 16.36
N PRO A 102 -19.97 5.34 16.62
CA PRO A 102 -20.47 6.52 15.90
C PRO A 102 -19.53 7.73 15.94
N THR A 103 -18.98 8.10 17.10
CA THR A 103 -18.02 9.21 17.22
C THR A 103 -16.79 9.01 16.31
N VAL A 104 -16.26 7.78 16.25
CA VAL A 104 -15.13 7.47 15.36
C VAL A 104 -15.53 7.63 13.90
N ARG A 105 -16.72 7.14 13.51
CA ARG A 105 -17.23 7.24 12.14
C ARG A 105 -17.41 8.71 11.72
N ASP A 106 -18.04 9.52 12.56
CA ASP A 106 -18.30 10.93 12.27
C ASP A 106 -16.99 11.72 12.17
N PHE A 107 -16.01 11.40 13.01
CA PHE A 107 -14.67 11.98 12.91
C PHE A 107 -13.99 11.64 11.58
N LEU A 108 -14.03 10.37 11.16
CA LEU A 108 -13.43 9.95 9.89
C LEU A 108 -14.14 10.58 8.68
N HIS A 109 -15.47 10.63 8.66
CA HIS A 109 -16.22 11.33 7.61
C HIS A 109 -15.90 12.83 7.57
N GLY A 110 -15.81 13.47 8.75
CA GLY A 110 -15.44 14.87 8.84
C GLY A 110 -14.01 15.16 8.37
N ILE A 111 -13.08 14.19 8.45
CA ILE A 111 -11.77 14.28 7.82
C ILE A 111 -11.91 14.11 6.30
N GLU A 112 -12.62 13.08 5.85
CA GLU A 112 -12.82 12.80 4.42
C GLU A 112 -13.33 14.03 3.67
N ASP A 113 -14.38 14.69 4.17
CA ASP A 113 -14.96 15.89 3.56
C ASP A 113 -13.95 17.03 3.42
N LYS A 114 -13.06 17.18 4.41
CA LYS A 114 -12.02 18.23 4.41
C LYS A 114 -10.87 17.92 3.46
N VAL A 115 -10.51 16.65 3.30
CA VAL A 115 -9.34 16.25 2.50
C VAL A 115 -9.68 15.90 1.05
N LYS A 116 -10.95 15.63 0.73
CA LYS A 116 -11.40 15.18 -0.59
C LYS A 116 -10.97 16.10 -1.73
N GLY A 117 -11.11 17.42 -1.55
CA GLY A 117 -10.70 18.41 -2.54
C GLY A 117 -9.19 18.38 -2.81
N ARG A 118 -8.38 18.27 -1.75
CA ARG A 118 -6.93 18.16 -1.91
C ARG A 118 -6.53 16.82 -2.53
N GLY A 119 -7.15 15.73 -2.11
CA GLY A 119 -6.91 14.39 -2.65
C GLY A 119 -7.20 14.29 -4.16
N ALA A 120 -8.23 14.98 -4.65
CA ALA A 120 -8.51 15.05 -6.09
C ALA A 120 -7.39 15.79 -6.86
N SER A 121 -6.89 16.90 -6.32
CA SER A 121 -5.76 17.64 -6.90
C SER A 121 -4.46 16.82 -6.89
N ASP A 122 -4.16 16.14 -5.78
CA ASP A 122 -2.98 15.28 -5.69
C ASP A 122 -3.09 14.10 -6.67
N MET A 123 -4.28 13.48 -6.81
CA MET A 123 -4.52 12.43 -7.79
C MET A 123 -4.32 12.91 -9.24
N LYS A 124 -4.77 14.13 -9.55
CA LYS A 124 -4.54 14.75 -10.85
C LYS A 124 -3.05 14.93 -11.12
N LEU A 125 -2.29 15.42 -10.14
CA LEU A 125 -0.83 15.57 -10.25
C LEU A 125 -0.13 14.24 -10.56
N LEU A 126 -0.52 13.16 -9.89
CA LEU A 126 0.06 11.83 -10.15
C LEU A 126 -0.27 11.32 -11.57
N LYS A 127 -1.51 11.55 -12.04
CA LYS A 127 -1.93 11.17 -13.40
C LYS A 127 -1.20 11.97 -14.49
N ASP A 128 -1.01 13.27 -14.26
CA ASP A 128 -0.25 14.13 -15.17
C ASP A 128 1.22 13.66 -15.25
N LEU A 129 1.83 13.29 -14.12
CA LEU A 129 3.18 12.71 -14.09
C LEU A 129 3.28 11.38 -14.82
N ARG A 130 2.31 10.46 -14.67
CA ARG A 130 2.31 9.21 -15.43
C ARG A 130 2.23 9.48 -16.94
N LYS A 131 1.41 10.45 -17.35
CA LYS A 131 1.31 10.84 -18.76
C LYS A 131 2.64 11.34 -19.31
N GLU A 132 3.36 12.16 -18.56
CA GLU A 132 4.70 12.62 -18.93
C GLU A 132 5.72 11.47 -19.02
N ASP A 133 5.67 10.54 -18.08
CA ASP A 133 6.62 9.42 -17.95
C ASP A 133 6.42 8.32 -19.02
N THR A 134 5.17 8.01 -19.37
CA THR A 134 4.82 6.84 -20.20
C THR A 134 4.06 7.16 -21.48
N GLY A 135 3.62 8.41 -21.66
CA GLY A 135 2.68 8.79 -22.73
C GLY A 135 1.25 8.27 -22.53
N ALA A 136 0.96 7.60 -21.40
CA ALA A 136 -0.37 7.08 -21.09
C ALA A 136 -1.43 8.20 -21.01
N THR A 137 -2.69 7.84 -21.20
CA THR A 137 -3.77 8.83 -21.09
C THR A 137 -4.04 9.19 -19.62
N VAL A 138 -4.48 10.43 -19.37
CA VAL A 138 -4.87 10.89 -18.01
C VAL A 138 -6.15 10.17 -17.52
N GLU A 139 -6.95 9.65 -18.44
CA GLU A 139 -8.20 8.97 -18.12
C GLU A 139 -7.97 7.61 -17.48
N GLU A 140 -6.91 6.90 -17.88
CA GLU A 140 -6.56 5.61 -17.28
C GLU A 140 -6.40 5.72 -15.75
N PRO A 141 -6.95 4.79 -14.96
CA PRO A 141 -6.82 4.81 -13.51
C PRO A 141 -5.37 4.52 -13.10
N LEU A 142 -4.93 5.05 -11.96
CA LEU A 142 -3.69 4.62 -11.31
C LEU A 142 -4.00 3.43 -10.41
N ASP A 143 -3.23 2.36 -10.57
CA ASP A 143 -3.32 1.20 -9.68
C ASP A 143 -2.51 1.44 -8.39
N SER A 144 -2.72 0.61 -7.37
CA SER A 144 -1.99 0.63 -6.09
C SER A 144 -0.47 0.73 -6.26
N TYR A 145 0.08 -0.06 -7.18
CA TYR A 145 1.51 -0.15 -7.48
C TYR A 145 2.08 1.02 -8.29
N ASP A 146 1.22 1.90 -8.82
CA ASP A 146 1.63 3.15 -9.45
C ASP A 146 1.67 4.29 -8.41
N LEU A 147 0.80 4.27 -7.40
CA LEU A 147 0.70 5.33 -6.40
C LEU A 147 2.01 5.55 -5.63
N SER A 148 2.66 4.47 -5.16
CA SER A 148 3.91 4.58 -4.40
C SER A 148 5.05 5.18 -5.23
N TYR A 149 5.12 4.82 -6.51
CA TYR A 149 6.14 5.29 -7.45
C TYR A 149 5.95 6.77 -7.78
N TYR A 150 4.77 7.16 -8.23
CA TYR A 150 4.52 8.56 -8.62
C TYR A 150 4.52 9.52 -7.42
N ARG A 151 4.10 9.07 -6.22
CA ARG A 151 4.25 9.89 -5.01
C ARG A 151 5.72 10.16 -4.69
N ASN A 152 6.58 9.15 -4.80
CA ASN A 152 8.02 9.32 -4.59
C ASN A 152 8.61 10.31 -5.61
N LEU A 153 8.21 10.22 -6.88
CA LEU A 153 8.64 11.18 -7.90
C LEU A 153 8.17 12.62 -7.62
N VAL A 154 6.93 12.80 -7.11
CA VAL A 154 6.45 14.11 -6.66
C VAL A 154 7.32 14.64 -5.53
N GLU A 155 7.63 13.80 -4.54
CA GLU A 155 8.45 14.17 -3.39
C GLU A 155 9.86 14.61 -3.83
N GLU A 156 10.51 13.82 -4.69
CA GLU A 156 11.84 14.12 -5.25
C GLU A 156 11.83 15.43 -6.06
N LYS A 157 10.83 15.63 -6.94
CA LYS A 157 10.74 16.83 -7.79
C LYS A 157 10.43 18.10 -7.01
N ASN A 158 9.58 18.03 -5.98
CA ASN A 158 9.06 19.22 -5.30
C ASN A 158 9.82 19.61 -4.04
N TYR A 159 10.52 18.66 -3.40
CA TYR A 159 11.14 18.89 -2.10
C TYR A 159 12.66 18.67 -2.07
N SER A 160 13.28 18.31 -3.21
CA SER A 160 14.74 18.14 -3.34
C SER A 160 15.36 17.23 -2.27
N VAL A 161 14.61 16.22 -1.81
CA VAL A 161 15.11 15.22 -0.85
C VAL A 161 15.61 14.02 -1.65
N GLY A 162 16.94 13.93 -1.80
CA GLY A 162 17.66 12.80 -2.40
C GLY A 162 18.16 11.82 -1.35
#